data_AF-A0A645HPR8-F1
#
_entry.id   AF-A0A645HPR8-F1
#
_cell.length_a   1.000
_cell.length_b   1.000
_cell.length_c   1.000
_cell.angle_alpha   90.00
_cell.angle_beta   90.00
_cell.angle_gamma   90.00
#
_symmetry.space_group_name_H-M   'P 1'
#
loop_
_entity.id
_entity.type
_entity.pdbx_description
1 polymer ?
#
loop_
_entity_poly.entity_id
_entity_poly.type
_entity_poly.pdbx_seq_one_letter_code
_entity_poly.pdbx_strand_id
1 'polypeptide(L)'
;MKKAVNENFPEARFIGHFSHWYEWGCMLYARFIFPEAPADPREATALYNKVWDMAIRAAIANGGVINEHHGVGLKLARLMKELYGPAMPVLEGIKKQLDPNNIMNPGKMGFKGV
;
A
#
# COMPACT_ATOMS: atom_id res chain seq x y z
N MET A 1 -0.01 -1.26 -12.23
CA MET A 1 1.20 -1.60 -11.44
C MET A 1 2.41 -1.93 -12.32
N LYS A 2 2.43 -3.05 -13.07
CA LYS A 2 3.60 -3.50 -13.84
C LYS A 2 4.23 -2.42 -14.73
N LYS A 3 3.42 -1.75 -15.55
CA LYS A 3 3.88 -0.64 -16.41
C LYS A 3 4.62 0.44 -15.61
N ALA A 4 3.99 0.96 -14.55
CA ALA A 4 4.57 2.00 -13.70
C ALA A 4 5.89 1.55 -13.05
N VAL A 5 5.98 0.29 -12.56
CA VAL A 5 7.22 -0.23 -11.98
C VAL A 5 8.31 -0.33 -13.05
N ASN A 6 8.02 -0.94 -14.19
CA ASN A 6 9.02 -1.14 -15.25
C ASN A 6 9.54 0.18 -15.85
N GLU A 7 8.70 1.21 -15.95
CA GLU A 7 9.08 2.52 -16.50
C GLU A 7 9.98 3.33 -15.55
N ASN A 8 9.84 3.12 -14.24
CA ASN A 8 10.54 3.93 -13.22
C ASN A 8 11.65 3.17 -12.48
N PHE A 9 11.63 1.84 -12.54
CA PHE A 9 12.59 0.92 -11.92
C PHE A 9 12.87 -0.22 -12.91
N PRO A 10 13.51 0.05 -14.06
CA PRO A 10 13.77 -0.96 -15.09
C PRO A 10 14.62 -2.15 -14.60
N GLU A 11 15.38 -1.97 -13.53
CA GLU A 11 16.15 -3.00 -12.82
C GLU A 11 15.27 -3.98 -12.01
N ALA A 12 14.03 -3.60 -11.71
CA ALA A 12 13.10 -4.41 -10.94
C ALA A 12 12.38 -5.42 -11.83
N ARG A 13 12.43 -6.70 -11.45
CA ARG A 13 11.57 -7.73 -12.04
C ARG A 13 10.20 -7.71 -11.38
N PHE A 14 9.17 -7.33 -12.13
CA PHE A 14 7.77 -7.40 -11.66
C PHE A 14 7.08 -8.68 -12.14
N ILE A 15 6.58 -9.49 -11.19
CA ILE A 15 5.80 -10.70 -11.44
C ILE A 15 4.50 -10.68 -10.64
N GLY A 16 3.50 -11.44 -11.08
CA GLY A 16 2.29 -11.64 -10.30
C GLY A 16 1.42 -12.72 -10.88
N HIS A 17 0.44 -13.16 -10.10
CA HIS A 17 -0.62 -14.07 -10.55
C HIS A 17 -1.94 -13.60 -9.94
N PHE A 18 -3.06 -13.98 -10.55
CA PHE A 18 -4.37 -13.81 -9.95
C PHE A 18 -4.66 -15.00 -9.03
N SER A 19 -5.12 -14.74 -7.80
CA SER A 19 -5.33 -15.80 -6.80
C SER A 19 -6.80 -16.02 -6.43
N HIS A 20 -7.63 -14.99 -6.55
CA HIS A 20 -9.06 -15.02 -6.23
C HIS A 20 -9.85 -14.31 -7.32
N TRP A 21 -11.04 -14.82 -7.61
CA TRP A 21 -11.96 -14.28 -8.61
C TRP A 21 -13.32 -14.04 -7.96
N TYR A 22 -13.92 -12.92 -8.34
CA TYR A 22 -15.22 -12.46 -7.91
C TYR A 22 -15.98 -12.00 -9.16
N GLU A 23 -17.31 -11.89 -9.08
CA GLU A 23 -18.12 -11.40 -10.21
C GLU A 23 -17.69 -9.99 -10.68
N TRP A 24 -17.17 -9.18 -9.76
CA TRP A 24 -16.77 -7.79 -9.97
C TRP A 24 -15.25 -7.59 -10.12
N GLY A 25 -14.43 -8.66 -10.11
CA GLY A 25 -12.98 -8.50 -10.27
C GLY A 25 -12.14 -9.70 -9.85
N CYS A 26 -10.83 -9.49 -9.75
CA CYS A 26 -9.88 -10.49 -9.28
C CYS A 26 -8.77 -9.88 -8.44
N MET A 27 -8.16 -10.70 -7.58
CA MET A 27 -7.04 -10.30 -6.74
C MET A 27 -5.72 -10.52 -7.47
N LEU A 28 -4.92 -9.46 -7.64
CA LEU A 28 -3.56 -9.55 -8.16
C LEU A 28 -2.53 -9.71 -7.03
N TYR A 29 -1.85 -10.86 -7.01
CA TYR A 29 -0.75 -11.12 -6.10
C TYR A 29 0.59 -10.69 -6.72
N ALA A 30 0.91 -9.40 -6.58
CA ALA A 30 2.09 -8.77 -7.18
C ALA A 30 3.35 -8.91 -6.31
N ARG A 31 4.50 -9.07 -6.98
CA ARG A 31 5.85 -9.01 -6.41
C ARG A 31 6.75 -8.19 -7.31
N PHE A 32 7.64 -7.42 -6.71
CA PHE A 32 8.81 -6.85 -7.39
C PHE A 32 10.06 -7.42 -6.74
N ILE A 33 11.08 -7.68 -7.55
CA ILE A 33 12.33 -8.31 -7.13
C ILE A 33 13.46 -7.47 -7.72
N PHE A 34 14.35 -7.00 -6.86
CA PHE A 34 15.61 -6.39 -7.27
C PHE A 34 16.69 -7.47 -7.16
N PRO A 35 17.40 -7.81 -8.25
CA PRO A 35 18.52 -8.76 -8.19
C PRO A 35 19.60 -8.29 -7.23
N GLU A 36 19.88 -6.98 -7.25
CA GLU A 36 20.80 -6.30 -6.36
C GLU A 36 20.04 -5.19 -5.62
N ALA A 37 20.10 -5.21 -4.29
CA ALA A 37 19.51 -4.19 -3.43
C ALA A 37 20.61 -3.35 -2.78
N PRO A 38 20.34 -2.08 -2.42
CA PRO A 38 21.29 -1.27 -1.66
C PRO A 38 21.75 -1.98 -0.39
N ALA A 39 23.05 -1.88 -0.08
CA ALA A 39 23.63 -2.51 1.11
C ALA A 39 23.20 -1.79 2.40
N ASP A 40 22.97 -0.47 2.35
CA ASP A 40 22.42 0.29 3.48
C ASP A 40 20.92 -0.05 3.66
N PRO A 41 20.51 -0.58 4.83
CA PRO A 41 19.10 -0.88 5.11
C PRO A 41 18.16 0.32 4.95
N ARG A 42 18.63 1.54 5.19
CA ARG A 42 17.84 2.77 5.04
C ARG A 42 17.55 3.05 3.57
N GLU A 43 18.56 2.95 2.73
CA GLU A 43 18.42 3.09 1.27
C GLU A 43 17.53 1.98 0.69
N ALA A 44 17.74 0.72 1.12
CA ALA A 44 16.91 -0.40 0.70
C ALA A 44 15.43 -0.20 1.10
N THR A 45 15.17 0.29 2.32
CA THR A 45 13.82 0.58 2.80
C THR A 45 13.19 1.76 2.04
N ALA A 46 13.97 2.80 1.73
CA ALA A 46 13.50 3.93 0.95
C ALA A 46 13.12 3.51 -0.48
N LEU A 47 13.97 2.70 -1.14
CA LEU A 47 13.68 2.12 -2.45
C LEU A 47 12.41 1.26 -2.41
N TYR A 48 12.32 0.35 -1.43
CA TYR A 48 11.15 -0.51 -1.23
C TYR A 48 9.85 0.29 -1.12
N ASN A 49 9.85 1.35 -0.29
CA ASN A 49 8.68 2.20 -0.11
C ASN A 49 8.35 3.00 -1.37
N LYS A 50 9.35 3.51 -2.09
CA LYS A 50 9.16 4.25 -3.35
C LYS A 50 8.49 3.38 -4.42
N VAL A 51 8.91 2.12 -4.55
CA VAL A 51 8.32 1.16 -5.49
C VAL A 51 6.88 0.83 -5.11
N TRP A 52 6.62 0.56 -3.82
CA TRP A 52 5.25 0.32 -3.34
C TRP A 52 4.34 1.52 -3.55
N ASP A 53 4.78 2.73 -3.23
CA ASP A 53 3.99 3.95 -3.38
C ASP A 53 3.57 4.15 -4.83
N MET A 54 4.53 4.02 -5.75
CA MET A 54 4.25 4.15 -7.17
C MET A 54 3.33 3.05 -7.69
N ALA A 55 3.60 1.80 -7.32
CA ALA A 55 2.80 0.67 -7.79
C ALA A 55 1.37 0.75 -7.28
N ILE A 56 1.16 1.10 -6.00
CA ILE A 56 -0.16 1.22 -5.39
C ILE A 56 -0.91 2.44 -5.90
N ARG A 57 -0.26 3.61 -6.06
CA ARG A 57 -0.91 4.76 -6.69
C ARG A 57 -1.37 4.45 -8.11
N ALA A 58 -0.58 3.69 -8.87
CA ALA A 58 -1.01 3.21 -10.18
C ALA A 58 -2.19 2.22 -10.08
N ALA A 59 -2.31 1.42 -9.03
CA ALA A 59 -3.49 0.59 -8.80
C ALA A 59 -4.73 1.45 -8.48
N ILE A 60 -4.61 2.39 -7.54
CA ILE A 60 -5.69 3.32 -7.14
C ILE A 60 -6.21 4.12 -8.34
N ALA A 61 -5.31 4.68 -9.16
CA ALA A 61 -5.67 5.44 -10.35
C ALA A 61 -6.40 4.61 -11.43
N ASN A 62 -6.35 3.27 -11.34
CA ASN A 62 -7.05 2.35 -12.25
C ASN A 62 -8.21 1.62 -11.55
N GLY A 63 -8.74 2.16 -10.44
CA GLY A 63 -9.89 1.61 -9.72
C GLY A 63 -9.57 0.40 -8.83
N GLY A 64 -8.29 0.08 -8.63
CA GLY A 64 -7.86 -0.96 -7.71
C GLY A 64 -7.84 -0.51 -6.24
N VAL A 65 -7.91 -1.48 -5.33
CA VAL A 65 -7.80 -1.25 -3.88
C VAL A 65 -6.42 -1.66 -3.35
N ILE A 66 -6.00 -1.08 -2.22
CA ILE A 66 -4.67 -1.27 -1.63
C ILE A 66 -4.45 -2.71 -1.14
N ASN A 67 -5.49 -3.34 -0.63
CA ASN A 67 -5.41 -4.62 0.04
C ASN A 67 -6.66 -5.47 -0.23
N GLU A 68 -6.45 -6.78 -0.29
CA GLU A 68 -7.53 -7.77 -0.28
C GLU A 68 -7.49 -8.54 1.06
N HIS A 69 -6.41 -9.27 1.41
CA HIS A 69 -6.35 -10.07 2.64
C HIS A 69 -5.17 -9.82 3.62
N HIS A 70 -4.03 -9.24 3.19
CA HIS A 70 -2.86 -9.07 4.09
C HIS A 70 -3.05 -8.02 5.19
N GLY A 71 -3.94 -7.06 4.94
CA GLY A 71 -4.07 -5.84 5.73
C GLY A 71 -3.09 -4.75 5.31
N VAL A 72 -3.31 -3.55 5.83
CA VAL A 72 -2.56 -2.33 5.47
C VAL A 72 -1.34 -2.15 6.38
N GLY A 73 -1.54 -2.40 7.69
CA GLY A 73 -0.52 -2.19 8.72
C GLY A 73 0.04 -0.76 8.72
N LEU A 74 1.33 -0.63 9.08
CA LEU A 74 2.10 0.62 8.90
C LEU A 74 2.67 0.71 7.47
N LYS A 75 2.92 -0.44 6.85
CA LYS A 75 3.56 -0.55 5.54
C LYS A 75 2.84 0.26 4.46
N LEU A 76 1.52 0.24 4.44
CA LEU A 76 0.72 0.93 3.42
C LEU A 76 -0.15 2.06 4.00
N ALA A 77 -0.01 2.35 5.29
CA ALA A 77 -0.81 3.34 6.02
C ALA A 77 -0.83 4.71 5.33
N ARG A 78 0.33 5.18 4.85
CA ARG A 78 0.49 6.48 4.20
C ARG A 78 -0.34 6.67 2.93
N LEU A 79 -0.80 5.58 2.31
CA LEU A 79 -1.57 5.60 1.06
C LEU A 79 -3.09 5.53 1.31
N MET A 80 -3.53 5.27 2.55
CA MET A 80 -4.95 5.10 2.88
C MET A 80 -5.74 6.38 2.67
N LYS A 81 -5.15 7.54 2.97
CA LYS A 81 -5.76 8.85 2.70
C LYS A 81 -5.99 9.07 1.21
N GLU A 82 -5.09 8.59 0.36
CA GLU A 82 -5.23 8.68 -1.09
C GLU A 82 -6.32 7.72 -1.62
N LEU A 83 -6.41 6.50 -1.07
CA LEU A 83 -7.44 5.53 -1.44
C LEU A 83 -8.85 5.99 -1.05
N TYR A 84 -9.04 6.39 0.22
CA TYR A 84 -10.36 6.74 0.74
C TYR A 84 -10.75 8.19 0.47
N GLY A 85 -9.78 9.07 0.22
CA GLY A 85 -10.01 10.49 -0.07
C GLY A 85 -11.00 11.13 0.91
N PRO A 86 -12.13 11.67 0.43
CA PRO A 86 -13.12 12.35 1.28
C PRO A 86 -13.84 11.42 2.27
N ALA A 87 -13.73 10.09 2.13
CA ALA A 87 -14.30 9.14 3.07
C ALA A 87 -13.39 8.87 4.29
N MET A 88 -12.10 9.24 4.23
CA MET A 88 -11.16 9.00 5.35
C MET A 88 -11.62 9.61 6.69
N PRO A 89 -12.18 10.83 6.74
CA PRO A 89 -12.68 11.43 7.99
C PRO A 89 -13.74 10.59 8.70
N VAL A 90 -14.51 9.77 7.99
CA VAL A 90 -15.48 8.84 8.61
C VAL A 90 -14.75 7.80 9.46
N LEU A 91 -13.69 7.19 8.91
CA LEU A 91 -12.87 6.20 9.62
C LEU A 91 -12.13 6.84 10.80
N GLU A 92 -11.60 8.05 10.62
CA GLU A 92 -10.94 8.82 11.68
C GLU A 92 -11.93 9.18 12.81
N GLY A 93 -13.17 9.53 12.48
CA GLY A 93 -14.24 9.78 13.45
C GLY A 93 -14.60 8.56 14.28
N ILE A 94 -14.76 7.40 13.63
CA ILE A 94 -15.01 6.12 14.32
C ILE A 94 -13.84 5.79 15.26
N LYS A 95 -12.59 5.90 14.77
CA LYS A 95 -11.39 5.66 15.58
C LYS A 95 -11.35 6.57 16.80
N LYS A 96 -11.61 7.87 16.63
CA LYS A 96 -11.61 8.84 17.73
C LYS A 96 -12.68 8.54 18.77
N GLN A 97 -13.86 8.08 18.34
CA GLN A 97 -14.94 7.76 19.27
C GLN A 97 -14.68 6.48 20.07
N LEU A 98 -14.09 5.47 19.44
CA LEU A 98 -13.78 4.19 20.09
C LEU A 98 -12.46 4.20 20.86
N ASP A 99 -11.53 5.07 20.49
CA ASP A 99 -10.19 5.17 21.09
C ASP A 99 -9.74 6.62 21.23
N PRO A 100 -10.36 7.41 22.13
CA PRO A 100 -10.08 8.83 22.28
C PRO A 100 -8.64 9.10 22.74
N ASN A 101 -8.00 8.15 23.41
CA ASN A 101 -6.62 8.26 23.90
C ASN A 101 -5.60 7.70 22.89
N ASN A 102 -6.06 7.21 21.74
CA ASN A 102 -5.22 6.63 20.68
C ASN A 102 -4.24 5.56 21.19
N ILE A 103 -4.71 4.59 21.99
CA ILE A 103 -3.86 3.51 22.54
C ILE A 103 -3.88 2.24 21.69
N MET A 104 -4.94 2.02 20.91
CA MET A 104 -5.11 0.82 20.10
C MET A 104 -4.40 0.96 18.75
N ASN A 105 -3.18 0.43 18.66
CA ASN A 105 -2.39 0.37 17.42
C ASN A 105 -2.25 1.73 16.67
N PRO A 106 -1.58 2.73 17.25
CA PRO A 106 -1.41 4.05 16.64
C PRO A 106 -0.76 3.99 15.26
N GLY A 107 -1.15 4.91 14.36
CA GLY A 107 -0.55 5.05 13.03
C GLY A 107 -0.96 4.00 11.99
N LYS A 108 -1.48 2.83 12.39
CA LYS A 108 -1.99 1.83 11.43
C LYS A 108 -3.20 2.39 10.68
N MET A 109 -3.44 1.87 9.46
CA MET A 109 -4.52 2.32 8.57
C MET A 109 -4.43 3.79 8.13
N GLY A 110 -3.33 4.50 8.43
CA GLY A 110 -3.18 5.92 8.11
C GLY A 110 -3.81 6.85 9.15
N PHE A 111 -4.20 6.33 10.32
CA PHE A 111 -4.66 7.13 11.45
C PHE A 111 -3.51 7.89 12.12
N LYS A 112 -3.85 8.75 13.08
CA LYS A 112 -2.86 9.49 13.88
C LYS A 112 -1.86 8.52 14.54
N GLY A 113 -0.57 8.79 14.36
CA GLY A 113 0.53 8.08 15.02
C GLY A 113 0.67 8.43 16.51
N VAL A 114 1.70 7.88 17.15
CA VAL A 114 2.17 8.35 18.46
C VAL A 114 2.87 9.69 18.34
#